data_AF-A0A963Q8S8-F1
#
_entry.id   AF-A0A963Q8S8-F1
#
_cell.length_a   1.000
_cell.length_b   1.000
_cell.length_c   1.000
_cell.angle_alpha   90.00
_cell.angle_beta   90.00
_cell.angle_gamma   90.00
#
_symmetry.space_group_name_H-M   'P 1'
#
loop_
_entity.id
_entity.type
_entity.pdbx_description
1 polymer ?
#
loop_
_entity_poly.entity_id
_entity_poly.type
_entity_poly.pdbx_seq_one_letter_code
_entity_poly.pdbx_strand_id
1 'polypeptide(L)'
;MFPYMGSVMVALDRANRDNGCLQVLRGSHLAGRVDHGVLPGEQVGADMRRVEQMLQQMERVYVELEPGDGLFFHANLMHRSDQNRSPNRRWTVLFCYNAARNNPYLEHHHPQYTPLHKVDDDAVRQAGVKLAPEGSAHFRKRSANPPELTRRF
;
A
#
# COMPACT_ATOMS: atom_id res chain seq x y z
N MET A 1 9.24 -13.93 -11.29
CA MET A 1 8.88 -12.57 -11.75
C MET A 1 9.64 -11.52 -10.97
N PHE A 2 9.99 -10.40 -11.60
CA PHE A 2 10.73 -9.31 -10.96
C PHE A 2 9.78 -8.36 -10.22
N PRO A 3 10.20 -7.71 -9.12
CA PRO A 3 9.34 -6.79 -8.36
C PRO A 3 9.46 -5.36 -8.90
N TYR A 4 9.21 -5.13 -10.19
CA TYR A 4 9.26 -3.78 -10.77
C TYR A 4 8.03 -2.95 -10.40
N MET A 5 7.85 -2.76 -9.09
CA MET A 5 6.74 -2.08 -8.46
C MET A 5 7.26 -1.16 -7.35
N GLY A 6 6.62 -0.02 -7.21
CA GLY A 6 6.91 0.93 -6.15
C GLY A 6 5.68 1.74 -5.83
N SER A 7 5.66 2.31 -4.65
CA SER A 7 4.58 3.17 -4.20
C SER A 7 5.14 4.53 -3.80
N VAL A 8 4.33 5.57 -3.99
CA VAL A 8 4.52 6.84 -3.30
C VAL A 8 3.34 7.06 -2.37
N MET A 9 3.65 7.31 -1.11
CA MET A 9 2.69 7.69 -0.08
C MET A 9 2.82 9.19 0.16
N VAL A 10 1.75 9.94 -0.09
CA VAL A 10 1.70 11.39 0.12
C VAL A 10 0.89 11.69 1.37
N ALA A 11 1.46 12.43 2.32
CA ALA A 11 0.78 12.83 3.55
C ALA A 11 -0.23 13.96 3.27
N LEU A 12 -1.50 13.76 3.62
CA LEU A 12 -2.52 14.82 3.56
C LEU A 12 -2.64 15.54 4.91
N ASP A 13 -2.50 14.78 5.99
CA ASP A 13 -2.34 15.30 7.34
C ASP A 13 -0.93 14.98 7.84
N ARG A 14 -0.46 15.71 8.87
CA ARG A 14 0.80 15.40 9.55
C ARG A 14 0.78 13.94 10.02
N ALA A 15 1.84 13.19 9.76
CA ALA A 15 2.04 11.83 10.26
C ALA A 15 3.22 11.82 11.22
N ASN A 16 2.99 11.41 12.47
CA ASN A 16 4.03 11.29 13.49
C ASN A 16 3.86 9.98 14.28
N ARG A 17 4.75 9.72 15.24
CA ARG A 17 4.68 8.50 16.07
C ARG A 17 3.37 8.39 16.85
N ASP A 18 2.82 9.50 17.34
CA ASP A 18 1.62 9.51 18.17
C ASP A 18 0.35 9.13 17.40
N ASN A 19 0.25 9.56 16.13
CA ASN A 19 -0.88 9.27 15.26
C ASN A 19 -0.66 8.09 14.30
N GLY A 20 0.41 7.32 14.53
CA GLY A 20 0.66 6.05 13.87
C GLY A 20 1.29 6.19 12.48
N CYS A 21 2.34 7.01 12.34
CA CYS A 21 3.14 7.11 11.12
C CYS A 21 3.64 5.76 10.59
N LEU A 22 4.09 5.74 9.33
CA LEU A 22 4.63 4.53 8.74
C LEU A 22 5.95 4.15 9.42
N GLN A 23 6.08 2.88 9.78
CA GLN A 23 7.32 2.27 10.23
C GLN A 23 7.88 1.44 9.08
N VAL A 24 9.18 1.54 8.83
CA VAL A 24 9.87 0.75 7.81
C VAL A 24 11.10 0.07 8.39
N LEU A 25 11.48 -1.08 7.83
CA LEU A 25 12.77 -1.71 8.13
C LEU A 25 13.78 -1.35 7.04
N ARG A 26 14.77 -0.52 7.39
CA ARG A 26 15.76 -0.01 6.43
C ARG A 26 16.45 -1.18 5.72
N GLY A 27 16.50 -1.14 4.39
CA GLY A 27 17.16 -2.17 3.57
C GLY A 27 16.36 -3.46 3.35
N SER A 28 15.21 -3.65 4.03
CA SER A 28 14.43 -4.90 3.93
C SER A 28 13.91 -5.24 2.53
N HIS A 29 13.83 -4.27 1.62
CA HIS A 29 13.48 -4.50 0.22
C HIS A 29 14.47 -5.44 -0.50
N LEU A 30 15.71 -5.55 0.00
CA LEU A 30 16.73 -6.46 -0.50
C LEU A 30 16.54 -7.92 -0.03
N ALA A 31 15.69 -8.16 0.97
CA ALA A 31 15.47 -9.50 1.52
C ALA A 31 14.56 -10.40 0.65
N GLY A 32 14.08 -9.87 -0.49
CA GLY A 32 13.18 -10.54 -1.40
C GLY A 32 11.72 -10.53 -0.95
N ARG A 33 10.87 -11.29 -1.65
CA ARG A 33 9.44 -11.38 -1.34
C ARG A 33 9.22 -12.20 -0.05
N VAL A 34 8.52 -11.62 0.91
CA VAL A 34 8.03 -12.34 2.10
C VAL A 34 6.60 -12.80 1.86
N ASP A 35 6.31 -14.07 2.17
CA ASP A 35 4.96 -14.63 2.04
C ASP A 35 4.00 -13.95 3.02
N HIS A 36 2.74 -13.83 2.59
CA HIS A 36 1.65 -13.34 3.43
C HIS A 36 0.71 -14.50 3.79
N GLY A 37 0.06 -14.35 4.94
CA GLY A 37 -0.85 -15.33 5.53
C GLY A 37 -1.75 -14.65 6.55
N VAL A 38 -2.64 -15.43 7.16
CA VAL A 38 -3.60 -14.94 8.13
C VAL A 38 -2.97 -14.94 9.52
N LEU A 39 -2.84 -13.74 10.09
CA LEU A 39 -2.42 -13.51 11.47
C LEU A 39 -3.59 -13.68 12.45
N PRO A 40 -3.33 -13.79 13.77
CA PRO A 40 -4.36 -13.71 14.79
C PRO A 40 -5.24 -12.46 14.61
N GLY A 41 -6.56 -12.61 14.75
CA GLY A 41 -7.52 -11.52 14.50
C GLY A 41 -7.91 -11.36 13.02
N GLU A 42 -7.66 -12.37 12.19
CA GLU A 42 -8.03 -12.42 10.76
C GLU A 42 -7.37 -11.37 9.88
N GLN A 43 -6.29 -10.73 10.33
CA GLN A 43 -5.56 -9.77 9.51
C GLN A 43 -4.59 -10.49 8.58
N VAL A 44 -4.48 -10.05 7.32
CA VAL A 44 -3.39 -10.51 6.43
C VAL A 44 -2.09 -9.82 6.82
N GLY A 45 -1.02 -10.59 6.99
CA GLY A 45 0.31 -10.07 7.28
C GLY A 45 1.43 -10.98 6.78
N ALA A 46 2.66 -10.47 6.88
CA ALA A 46 3.86 -11.19 6.46
C ALA A 46 4.24 -12.32 7.45
N ASP A 47 4.98 -13.34 6.99
CA ASP A 47 5.52 -14.41 7.85
C ASP A 47 6.31 -13.83 9.03
N MET A 48 5.74 -13.92 10.23
CA MET A 48 6.26 -13.29 11.43
C MET A 48 7.65 -13.80 11.81
N ARG A 49 8.00 -15.04 11.47
CA ARG A 49 9.35 -15.56 11.72
C ARG A 49 10.39 -14.77 10.95
N ARG A 50 10.09 -14.39 9.69
CA ARG A 50 10.98 -13.53 8.89
C ARG A 50 10.97 -12.10 9.41
N VAL A 51 9.81 -11.58 9.80
CA VAL A 51 9.70 -10.23 10.37
C VAL A 51 10.55 -10.11 11.64
N GLU A 52 10.46 -11.06 12.56
CA GLU A 52 11.21 -11.09 13.82
C GLU A 52 12.73 -11.10 13.58
N GLN A 53 13.21 -11.91 12.63
CA GLN A 53 14.63 -11.91 12.27
C GLN A 53 15.08 -10.58 11.66
N MET A 54 14.27 -9.98 10.78
CA MET A 54 14.57 -8.64 10.24
C MET A 54 14.60 -7.58 11.35
N LEU A 55 13.71 -7.66 12.34
CA LEU A 55 13.68 -6.72 13.46
C LEU A 55 14.92 -6.79 14.37
N GLN A 56 15.60 -7.94 14.40
CA GLN A 56 16.85 -8.09 15.16
C GLN A 56 18.06 -7.52 14.42
N GLN A 57 17.99 -7.42 13.09
CA GLN A 57 19.15 -7.11 12.22
C GLN A 57 19.03 -5.78 11.47
N MET A 58 17.82 -5.23 11.37
CA MET A 58 17.54 -4.04 10.56
C MET A 58 17.02 -2.91 11.43
N GLU A 59 17.44 -1.69 11.10
CA GLU A 59 16.95 -0.49 11.74
C GLU A 59 15.46 -0.29 11.43
N ARG A 60 14.64 -0.17 12.48
CA ARG A 60 13.26 0.28 12.38
C ARG A 60 13.21 1.80 12.37
N VAL A 61 12.79 2.37 11.25
CA VAL A 61 12.68 3.81 11.04
C VAL A 61 11.22 4.22 11.12
N TYR A 62 10.93 5.25 11.91
CA TYR A 62 9.62 5.92 11.95
C TYR A 62 9.65 7.07 10.95
N VAL A 63 8.77 7.02 9.96
CA VAL A 63 8.72 8.01 8.89
C VAL A 63 7.68 9.07 9.24
N GLU A 64 8.13 10.11 9.95
CA GLU A 64 7.31 11.28 10.23
C GLU A 64 7.29 12.22 9.00
N LEU A 65 6.11 12.72 8.67
CA LEU A 65 5.85 13.48 7.44
C LEU A 65 4.95 14.69 7.75
N GLU A 66 5.22 15.81 7.11
CA GLU A 66 4.34 16.96 7.06
C GLU A 66 3.33 16.85 5.90
N PRO A 67 2.18 17.56 5.95
CA PRO A 67 1.28 17.65 4.82
C PRO A 67 1.99 18.08 3.53
N GLY A 68 1.85 17.27 2.47
CA GLY A 68 2.52 17.48 1.18
C GLY A 68 3.78 16.65 0.98
N ASP A 69 4.38 16.10 2.04
CA ASP A 69 5.56 15.24 1.90
C ASP A 69 5.21 13.91 1.22
N GLY A 70 6.15 13.43 0.39
CA GLY A 70 6.04 12.17 -0.35
C GLY A 70 7.12 11.16 0.06
N LEU A 71 6.69 9.97 0.46
CA LEU A 71 7.57 8.82 0.70
C LEU A 71 7.51 7.85 -0.48
N PHE A 72 8.61 7.69 -1.20
CA PHE A 72 8.78 6.67 -2.23
C PHE A 72 9.37 5.39 -1.62
N PHE A 73 8.77 4.24 -1.91
CA PHE A 73 9.28 2.96 -1.42
C PHE A 73 9.02 1.79 -2.37
N HIS A 74 9.92 0.81 -2.31
CA HIS A 74 9.87 -0.42 -3.09
C HIS A 74 8.79 -1.37 -2.57
N ALA A 75 8.18 -2.17 -3.45
CA ALA A 75 7.08 -3.09 -3.08
C ALA A 75 7.47 -4.15 -2.03
N ASN A 76 8.76 -4.53 -1.96
CA ASN A 76 9.27 -5.45 -0.93
C ASN A 76 9.73 -4.75 0.37
N LEU A 77 9.67 -3.41 0.48
CA LEU A 77 10.05 -2.75 1.72
C LEU A 77 9.09 -3.19 2.82
N MET A 78 9.60 -3.80 3.88
CA MET A 78 8.79 -4.15 5.04
C MET A 78 8.33 -2.87 5.71
N HIS A 79 7.02 -2.70 5.79
CA HIS A 79 6.39 -1.52 6.36
C HIS A 79 5.12 -1.87 7.12
N ARG A 80 4.75 -1.02 8.08
CA ARG A 80 3.46 -1.08 8.77
C ARG A 80 3.06 0.31 9.26
N SER A 81 1.77 0.56 9.42
CA SER A 81 1.29 1.67 10.25
C SER A 81 1.08 1.17 11.68
N ASP A 82 1.09 2.09 12.64
CA ASP A 82 0.74 1.78 14.03
C ASP A 82 -0.69 2.24 14.36
N GLN A 83 -1.19 1.82 15.52
CA GLN A 83 -2.44 2.33 16.07
C GLN A 83 -2.32 3.84 16.30
N ASN A 84 -3.28 4.60 15.78
CA ASN A 84 -3.40 6.03 16.11
C ASN A 84 -3.93 6.17 17.54
N ARG A 85 -3.11 6.72 18.44
CA ARG A 85 -3.47 6.97 19.85
C ARG A 85 -3.73 8.45 20.15
N SER A 86 -3.64 9.30 19.13
CA SER A 86 -3.81 10.74 19.23
C SER A 86 -5.26 11.15 18.93
N PRO A 87 -5.65 12.39 19.27
CA PRO A 87 -6.94 12.96 18.82
C PRO A 87 -6.91 13.37 17.33
N ASN A 88 -5.74 13.34 16.68
CA ASN A 88 -5.56 13.84 15.33
C ASN A 88 -5.75 12.71 14.31
N ARG A 89 -6.51 12.96 13.25
CA ARG A 89 -6.57 12.05 12.10
C ARG A 89 -5.23 11.98 11.36
N ARG A 90 -5.06 10.94 10.54
CA ARG A 90 -3.88 10.73 9.68
C ARG A 90 -4.30 10.20 8.31
N TRP A 91 -4.60 11.09 7.37
CA TRP A 91 -4.86 10.72 5.99
C TRP A 91 -3.61 10.75 5.12
N THR A 92 -3.59 9.80 4.19
CA THR A 92 -2.55 9.69 3.17
C THR A 92 -3.14 9.15 1.88
N VAL A 93 -2.57 9.54 0.75
CA VAL A 93 -2.88 8.99 -0.56
C VAL A 93 -1.71 8.11 -0.99
N LEU A 94 -2.01 6.88 -1.41
CA LEU A 94 -1.02 5.97 -1.97
C LEU A 94 -1.23 5.89 -3.48
N PHE A 95 -0.18 6.17 -4.25
CA PHE A 95 -0.12 5.84 -5.66
C PHE A 95 0.81 4.65 -5.84
N CYS A 96 0.26 3.55 -6.34
CA CYS A 96 1.00 2.32 -6.58
C CYS A 96 1.33 2.23 -8.07
N TYR A 97 2.61 2.04 -8.38
CA TYR A 97 3.11 1.94 -9.74
C TYR A 97 3.57 0.51 -10.03
N ASN A 98 3.22 0.04 -11.22
CA ASN A 98 3.74 -1.19 -11.80
C ASN A 98 4.39 -0.85 -13.14
N ALA A 99 5.60 -1.33 -13.39
CA ALA A 99 6.22 -1.11 -14.69
C ALA A 99 5.41 -1.81 -15.80
N ALA A 100 5.27 -1.18 -16.97
CA ALA A 100 4.54 -1.76 -18.11
C ALA A 100 5.05 -3.16 -18.53
N ARG A 101 6.34 -3.42 -18.29
CA ARG A 101 6.98 -4.73 -18.54
C ARG A 101 6.79 -5.76 -17.41
N ASN A 102 6.00 -5.46 -16.38
CA ASN A 102 5.86 -6.28 -15.18
C ASN A 102 4.47 -6.89 -15.06
N ASN A 103 4.08 -7.66 -16.08
CA ASN A 103 2.82 -8.39 -16.04
C ASN A 103 2.85 -9.46 -14.94
N PRO A 104 1.74 -9.68 -14.20
CA PRO A 104 1.65 -10.80 -13.28
C PRO A 104 1.71 -12.12 -14.07
N TYR A 105 2.32 -13.16 -13.48
CA TYR A 105 2.35 -14.49 -14.09
C TYR A 105 1.06 -15.30 -13.82
N LEU A 106 0.37 -14.98 -12.72
CA LEU A 106 -0.96 -15.53 -12.42
C LEU A 106 -2.00 -14.59 -13.00
N GLU A 107 -2.96 -15.17 -13.71
CA GLU A 107 -4.15 -14.45 -14.11
C GLU A 107 -5.01 -14.18 -12.87
N HIS A 108 -5.30 -12.91 -12.63
CA HIS A 108 -5.99 -12.43 -11.44
C HIS A 108 -6.71 -11.12 -11.76
N HIS A 109 -7.50 -10.60 -10.83
CA HIS A 109 -8.18 -9.30 -10.97
C HIS A 109 -7.22 -8.09 -10.99
N HIS A 110 -5.90 -8.31 -10.86
CA HIS A 110 -4.92 -7.25 -11.08
C HIS A 110 -4.72 -7.06 -12.59
N PRO A 111 -4.87 -5.83 -13.10
CA PRO A 111 -4.77 -5.61 -14.53
C PRO A 111 -3.34 -5.91 -15.00
N GLN A 112 -3.24 -6.69 -16.07
CA GLN A 112 -2.05 -6.66 -16.93
C GLN A 112 -1.86 -5.23 -17.46
N TYR A 113 -0.71 -4.96 -18.08
CA TYR A 113 -0.48 -3.65 -18.67
C TYR A 113 -1.60 -3.25 -19.65
N THR A 114 -2.30 -2.17 -19.31
CA THR A 114 -3.27 -1.52 -20.19
C THR A 114 -2.64 -0.23 -20.73
N PRO A 115 -2.45 -0.11 -22.05
CA PRO A 115 -1.98 1.13 -22.65
C PRO A 115 -2.88 2.31 -22.27
N LEU A 116 -2.27 3.40 -21.82
CA LEU A 116 -2.98 4.65 -21.58
C LEU A 116 -3.09 5.42 -22.89
N HIS A 117 -4.32 5.62 -23.35
CA HIS A 117 -4.61 6.51 -24.47
C HIS A 117 -4.60 7.94 -23.96
N LYS A 118 -3.58 8.71 -24.38
CA LYS A 118 -3.54 10.15 -24.09
C LYS A 118 -4.69 10.84 -24.81
N VAL A 119 -5.35 11.73 -24.10
CA VAL A 119 -6.41 12.61 -24.59
C VAL A 119 -5.92 14.05 -24.50
N ASP A 120 -6.53 14.95 -25.25
CA ASP A 120 -6.23 16.38 -25.18
C ASP A 120 -6.61 16.98 -23.82
N ASP A 121 -5.98 18.10 -23.45
CA ASP A 121 -6.17 18.75 -22.15
C ASP A 121 -7.65 19.09 -21.85
N ASP A 122 -8.43 19.41 -22.88
CA ASP A 122 -9.85 19.74 -22.75
C ASP A 122 -10.74 18.52 -22.45
N ALA A 123 -10.22 17.30 -22.51
CA ALA A 123 -11.00 16.08 -22.26
C ALA A 123 -11.63 16.06 -20.86
N VAL A 124 -10.95 16.64 -19.84
CA VAL A 124 -11.52 16.76 -18.48
C VAL A 124 -12.78 17.63 -18.47
N ARG A 125 -12.78 18.71 -19.25
CA ARG A 125 -13.96 19.60 -19.39
C ARG A 125 -15.07 18.91 -20.17
N GLN A 126 -14.73 18.26 -21.27
CA GLN A 126 -15.69 17.55 -22.13
C GLN A 126 -16.36 16.37 -21.41
N ALA A 127 -15.63 15.66 -20.55
CA ALA A 127 -16.18 14.57 -19.75
C ALA A 127 -17.28 15.04 -18.79
N GLY A 128 -17.22 16.30 -18.35
CA GLY A 128 -18.16 16.91 -17.41
C GLY A 128 -18.07 16.32 -16.00
N VAL A 129 -18.88 16.85 -15.08
CA VAL A 129 -19.01 16.30 -13.73
C VAL A 129 -20.02 15.15 -13.76
N LYS A 130 -19.55 13.93 -13.53
CA LYS A 130 -20.39 12.76 -13.30
C LYS A 130 -20.21 12.31 -11.85
N LEU A 131 -21.23 12.56 -11.02
CA LEU A 131 -21.26 12.04 -9.67
C LEU A 131 -21.62 10.56 -9.70
N ALA A 132 -21.06 9.80 -8.77
CA ALA A 132 -21.49 8.41 -8.60
C ALA A 132 -22.99 8.39 -8.24
N PRO A 133 -23.79 7.48 -8.82
CA PRO A 133 -25.21 7.38 -8.48
C PRO A 133 -25.37 7.13 -6.98
N GLU A 134 -26.34 7.80 -6.34
CA GLU A 134 -26.65 7.61 -4.93
C GLU A 134 -26.86 6.11 -4.63
N GLY A 135 -26.25 5.61 -3.56
CA GLY A 135 -26.35 4.20 -3.16
C GLY A 135 -25.33 3.26 -3.82
N SER A 136 -24.58 3.69 -4.83
CA SER A 136 -23.42 2.93 -5.36
C SER A 136 -22.21 3.07 -4.41
N ALA A 137 -22.32 2.50 -3.22
CA ALA A 137 -21.20 2.47 -2.28
C ALA A 137 -20.08 1.56 -2.83
N HIS A 138 -19.21 2.11 -3.68
CA HIS A 138 -17.98 1.47 -4.13
C HIS A 138 -16.94 1.36 -3.00
N PHE A 139 -17.19 2.02 -1.87
CA PHE A 139 -16.42 1.84 -0.64
C PHE A 139 -16.81 0.52 0.04
N ARG A 140 -15.83 -0.35 0.24
CA ARG A 140 -16.01 -1.59 1.00
C ARG A 140 -16.47 -1.26 2.44
N LYS A 141 -17.65 -1.74 2.82
CA LYS A 141 -18.20 -1.59 4.19
C LYS A 141 -17.50 -2.49 5.22
N ARG A 142 -16.82 -3.55 4.76
CA ARG A 142 -16.04 -4.47 5.58
C ARG A 142 -14.77 -4.86 4.83
N SER A 143 -13.67 -5.05 5.56
CA SER A 143 -12.50 -5.73 5.03
C SER A 143 -12.84 -7.19 4.77
N ALA A 144 -12.29 -7.76 3.68
CA ALA A 144 -12.37 -9.18 3.39
C ALA A 144 -10.99 -9.62 2.94
N ASN A 145 -10.52 -10.75 3.49
CA ASN A 145 -9.28 -11.37 3.06
C ASN A 145 -9.50 -12.04 1.69
N PRO A 146 -8.44 -12.18 0.88
CA PRO A 146 -8.51 -13.03 -0.30
C PRO A 146 -8.94 -14.45 0.10
N PRO A 147 -9.99 -15.01 -0.53
CA PRO A 147 -10.55 -16.30 -0.13
C PRO A 147 -9.56 -17.46 -0.29
N GLU A 148 -8.56 -17.32 -1.16
CA GLU A 148 -7.51 -18.31 -1.37
C GLU A 148 -6.44 -18.31 -0.25
N LEU A 149 -6.41 -17.28 0.61
CA LEU A 149 -5.41 -17.13 1.65
C LEU A 149 -5.79 -17.93 2.91
N THR A 150 -5.48 -19.23 2.91
CA THR A 150 -5.79 -20.15 4.01
C THR A 150 -4.61 -20.40 4.96
N ARG A 151 -3.38 -20.07 4.54
CA ARG A 151 -2.16 -20.27 5.32
C ARG A 151 -2.17 -19.36 6.56
N ARG A 152 -2.06 -19.96 7.74
CA ARG A 152 -1.95 -19.24 9.02
C ARG A 152 -0.48 -19.01 9.37
N PHE A 153 -0.19 -17.85 9.93
CA PHE A 153 1.11 -17.47 10.48
C PHE A 153 1.01 -17.11 11.96
#